data_AF-A0A535V0T1-F1
#
_entry.id   AF-A0A535V0T1-F1
#
_cell.length_a   1.000
_cell.length_b   1.000
_cell.length_c   1.000
_cell.angle_alpha   90.00
_cell.angle_beta   90.00
_cell.angle_gamma   90.00
#
_symmetry.space_group_name_H-M   'P 1'
#
loop_
_entity.id
_entity.type
_entity.pdbx_description
1 polymer ?
#
loop_
_entity_poly.entity_id
_entity_poly.type
_entity_poly.pdbx_seq_one_letter_code
_entity_poly.pdbx_strand_id
1 'polypeptide(L)'
;MMSMTRRSAPRMRPAVDVGPRIDAVQSDTPAGTLGGFTALLESATQPILAVTYWFDPAPHPGPYPVTVRFSGRRVDVIGRLQSSDRFVQDEMIEEVIPGSGPISLTARVRSINPGEWVVTARMLGSAPPARGPRSHTPAAPEAGPPHPAARFWRRWAPSAESAEHVRTCPTPFARVPGIFPGIWGAMVTLGIAVALALQSLVIAGDHRAVGPWWAVTLVAIAVGIVGAKVWFIVLYRREHRIEGWCIQGFIAGATLAAAILLVVLDVPAGVFLDVTAPGLLVAMAVGRVGCFFAGCCGGPPTASRWGVWSSDQRVGARRIPTQLLESMLALSLGLGVLGVVVSHGPAGGAFFVGALAAYTLVRQGILHLRAEPRKTRLGGLLTTALAALVLITGVVFLAR
;
A
#
# COMPACT_ATOMS: atom_id res chain seq x y z
N MET A 1 -18.91 -53.70 70.74
CA MET A 1 -17.92 -52.64 70.99
C MET A 1 -18.46 -51.32 70.44
N MET A 2 -18.60 -50.33 71.34
CA MET A 2 -18.59 -48.85 71.19
C MET A 2 -18.21 -48.27 69.80
N SER A 3 -18.59 -47.07 69.34
CA SER A 3 -19.30 -45.88 69.88
C SER A 3 -19.19 -44.74 68.84
N MET A 4 -20.13 -43.79 68.88
CA MET A 4 -20.02 -42.33 68.60
C MET A 4 -19.65 -41.74 67.21
N THR A 5 -20.66 -41.08 66.62
CA THR A 5 -20.74 -39.69 66.09
C THR A 5 -19.49 -38.80 65.97
N ARG A 6 -19.37 -38.06 64.83
CA ARG A 6 -19.28 -36.57 64.80
C ARG A 6 -19.42 -35.97 63.37
N ARG A 7 -20.24 -34.91 63.26
CA ARG A 7 -20.32 -33.94 62.13
C ARG A 7 -19.17 -32.93 62.18
N SER A 8 -18.75 -32.38 61.03
CA SER A 8 -18.16 -31.04 60.73
C SER A 8 -17.57 -31.08 59.30
N ALA A 9 -17.52 -30.08 58.41
CA ALA A 9 -18.06 -28.74 58.19
C ALA A 9 -17.68 -28.36 56.73
N PRO A 10 -18.39 -27.47 56.01
CA PRO A 10 -18.10 -27.17 54.60
C PRO A 10 -16.89 -26.24 54.45
N ARG A 11 -15.97 -26.56 53.53
CA ARG A 11 -14.83 -25.71 53.16
C ARG A 11 -15.30 -24.53 52.30
N MET A 12 -15.30 -23.34 52.87
CA MET A 12 -15.48 -22.05 52.20
C MET A 12 -14.51 -21.90 51.01
N ARG A 13 -15.05 -21.58 49.83
CA ARG A 13 -14.31 -20.91 48.74
C ARG A 13 -14.56 -19.40 48.90
N PRO A 14 -13.52 -18.56 48.95
CA PRO A 14 -13.70 -17.11 49.01
C PRO A 14 -14.26 -16.58 47.68
N ALA A 15 -15.19 -15.63 47.82
CA ALA A 15 -15.93 -14.98 46.75
C ALA A 15 -15.02 -14.22 45.78
N VAL A 16 -15.32 -14.36 44.49
CA VAL A 16 -14.78 -13.51 43.42
C VAL A 16 -15.53 -12.19 43.48
N ASP A 17 -14.82 -11.14 43.88
CA ASP A 17 -15.35 -9.77 43.88
C ASP A 17 -15.38 -9.25 42.43
N VAL A 18 -16.58 -8.98 41.95
CA VAL A 18 -16.86 -8.51 40.58
C VAL A 18 -16.70 -6.99 40.59
N GLY A 19 -15.56 -6.52 40.09
CA GLY A 19 -15.35 -5.09 39.81
C GLY A 19 -16.35 -4.58 38.76
N PRO A 20 -16.78 -3.30 38.82
CA PRO A 20 -17.85 -2.79 37.98
C PRO A 20 -17.42 -2.71 36.51
N ARG A 21 -18.22 -3.35 35.65
CA ARG A 21 -18.21 -3.16 34.19
C ARG A 21 -18.50 -1.69 33.89
N ILE A 22 -17.53 -1.00 33.29
CA ILE A 22 -17.79 0.27 32.62
C ILE A 22 -18.35 -0.09 31.26
N ASP A 23 -19.67 0.06 31.13
CA ASP A 23 -20.36 -0.06 29.86
C ASP A 23 -19.81 0.99 28.89
N ALA A 24 -19.30 0.50 27.76
CA ALA A 24 -18.94 1.34 26.63
C ALA A 24 -20.22 2.01 26.12
N VAL A 25 -20.33 3.31 26.36
CA VAL A 25 -21.38 4.15 25.76
C VAL A 25 -21.09 4.23 24.27
N GLN A 26 -21.77 3.36 23.52
CA GLN A 26 -21.90 3.42 22.08
C GLN A 26 -23.08 4.34 21.77
N SER A 27 -22.78 5.56 21.34
CA SER A 27 -23.79 6.50 20.83
C SER A 27 -23.78 6.48 19.31
N ASP A 28 -24.63 5.65 18.72
CA ASP A 28 -25.13 5.81 17.35
C ASP A 28 -26.50 6.49 17.39
N THR A 29 -26.69 7.56 16.63
CA THR A 29 -27.85 7.80 15.74
C THR A 29 -27.58 9.06 14.88
N PRO A 30 -27.84 9.02 13.55
CA PRO A 30 -27.40 10.04 12.60
C PRO A 30 -28.49 11.10 12.34
N ALA A 31 -28.07 12.32 11.99
CA ALA A 31 -28.96 13.35 11.46
C ALA A 31 -28.35 13.97 10.19
N GLY A 32 -29.07 13.85 9.07
CA GLY A 32 -29.22 14.93 8.09
C GLY A 32 -28.11 15.14 7.05
N THR A 33 -28.16 14.30 6.02
CA THR A 33 -28.03 14.62 4.58
C THR A 33 -27.76 16.10 4.19
N LEU A 34 -26.49 16.51 4.11
CA LEU A 34 -25.94 17.48 3.12
C LEU A 34 -24.41 17.71 3.27
N GLY A 35 -23.68 16.75 3.84
CA GLY A 35 -22.33 17.00 4.35
C GLY A 35 -21.22 16.14 3.77
N GLY A 36 -21.36 15.51 2.60
CA GLY A 36 -20.33 14.60 2.09
C GLY A 36 -18.96 15.28 1.88
N PHE A 37 -18.95 16.48 1.31
CA PHE A 37 -17.71 17.22 1.08
C PHE A 37 -17.17 17.87 2.36
N THR A 38 -18.05 18.31 3.26
CA THR A 38 -17.67 18.89 4.55
C THR A 38 -17.14 17.82 5.51
N ALA A 39 -17.78 16.65 5.61
CA ALA A 39 -17.29 15.51 6.39
C ALA A 39 -15.96 14.95 5.85
N LEU A 40 -15.75 14.98 4.53
CA LEU A 40 -14.46 14.67 3.88
C LEU A 40 -13.37 15.68 4.26
N LEU A 41 -13.69 16.97 4.22
CA LEU A 41 -12.79 18.03 4.69
C LEU A 41 -12.50 17.86 6.18
N GLU A 42 -13.52 17.56 6.99
CA GLU A 42 -13.45 17.42 8.44
C GLU A 42 -12.62 16.20 8.87
N SER A 43 -12.82 15.05 8.20
CA SER A 43 -12.01 13.82 8.31
C SER A 43 -10.55 14.04 7.88
N ALA A 44 -10.33 14.76 6.77
CA ALA A 44 -8.99 15.11 6.29
C ALA A 44 -8.28 16.15 7.18
N THR A 45 -9.04 16.99 7.90
CA THR A 45 -8.52 18.00 8.83
C THR A 45 -8.32 17.51 10.26
N GLN A 46 -8.71 16.27 10.59
CA GLN A 46 -8.47 15.75 11.94
C GLN A 46 -6.97 15.85 12.26
N PRO A 47 -6.60 16.57 13.33
CA PRO A 47 -5.20 16.69 13.70
C PRO A 47 -4.71 15.32 14.15
N ILE A 48 -3.67 14.82 13.50
CA ILE A 48 -2.99 13.60 13.90
C ILE A 48 -1.56 13.90 14.32
N LEU A 49 -1.02 13.05 15.18
CA LEU A 49 0.40 13.05 15.50
C LEU A 49 1.02 11.80 14.87
N ALA A 50 1.92 12.02 13.91
CA ALA A 50 2.67 10.95 13.27
C ALA A 50 4.07 10.91 13.85
N VAL A 51 4.40 9.80 14.53
CA VAL A 51 5.63 9.67 15.30
C VAL A 51 6.36 8.41 14.84
N THR A 52 7.64 8.55 14.50
CA THR A 52 8.45 7.44 13.99
C THR A 52 9.46 6.99 15.04
N TYR A 53 9.57 5.69 15.25
CA TYR A 53 10.63 5.06 16.02
C TYR A 53 11.53 4.26 15.07
N TRP A 54 12.84 4.44 15.18
CA TRP A 54 13.81 3.68 14.38
C TRP A 54 14.63 2.76 15.26
N PHE A 55 14.83 1.52 14.82
CA PHE A 55 15.69 0.56 15.49
C PHE A 55 16.33 -0.39 14.49
N ASP A 56 17.40 -1.05 14.92
CA ASP A 56 18.02 -2.13 14.17
C ASP A 56 17.64 -3.48 14.81
N PRO A 57 17.21 -4.47 14.02
CA PRO A 57 16.87 -5.80 14.54
C PRO A 57 18.05 -6.41 15.29
N ALA A 58 17.82 -6.79 16.54
CA ALA A 58 18.75 -7.62 17.31
C ALA A 58 19.00 -8.97 16.62
N PRO A 59 20.21 -9.54 16.73
CA PRO A 59 20.50 -10.88 16.25
C PRO A 59 19.57 -11.92 16.89
N HIS A 60 18.88 -12.70 16.08
CA HIS A 60 17.98 -13.77 16.51
C HIS A 60 17.99 -14.90 15.47
N PRO A 61 17.80 -16.18 15.86
CA PRO A 61 17.83 -17.30 14.92
C PRO A 61 16.66 -17.32 13.92
N GLY A 62 15.59 -16.56 14.17
CA GLY A 62 14.43 -16.47 13.28
C GLY A 62 13.65 -15.17 13.46
N PRO A 63 12.53 -14.99 12.73
CA PRO A 63 11.63 -13.86 12.90
C PRO A 63 11.09 -13.79 14.34
N TYR A 64 10.95 -12.58 14.87
CA TYR A 64 10.41 -12.37 16.22
C TYR A 64 9.53 -11.12 16.30
N PRO A 65 8.55 -11.09 17.22
CA PRO A 65 7.72 -9.91 17.40
C PRO A 65 8.44 -8.82 18.18
N VAL A 66 8.12 -7.56 17.86
CA VAL A 66 8.60 -6.38 18.58
C VAL A 66 7.42 -5.47 18.90
N THR A 67 7.31 -5.05 20.16
CA THR A 67 6.33 -4.05 20.58
C THR A 67 7.04 -2.76 20.96
N VAL A 68 6.54 -1.62 20.47
CA VAL A 68 7.05 -0.30 20.82
C VAL A 68 5.91 0.50 21.44
N ARG A 69 6.14 1.01 22.64
CA ARG A 69 5.21 1.90 23.34
C ARG A 69 5.56 3.35 23.03
N PHE A 70 4.61 4.05 22.44
CA PHE A 70 4.65 5.50 22.23
C PHE A 70 3.87 6.16 23.36
N SER A 71 4.50 7.09 24.08
CA SER A 71 3.86 7.87 25.15
C SER A 71 4.11 9.34 24.89
N GLY A 72 3.03 10.13 24.88
CA GLY A 72 3.13 11.56 24.61
C GLY A 72 2.40 12.40 25.65
N ARG A 73 2.91 13.61 25.87
CA ARG A 73 2.28 14.63 26.69
C ARG A 73 2.35 15.97 25.97
N ARG A 74 1.22 16.67 25.92
CA ARG A 74 1.12 18.00 25.36
C ARG A 74 1.83 19.02 26.26
N VAL A 75 2.60 19.93 25.67
CA VAL A 75 3.45 20.91 26.38
C VAL A 75 2.85 22.32 26.39
N ASP A 76 1.99 22.66 25.43
CA ASP A 76 1.37 23.98 25.26
C ASP A 76 0.05 24.15 26.05
N VAL A 77 -0.11 23.44 27.18
CA VAL A 77 -1.34 23.47 27.98
C VAL A 77 -1.29 24.57 29.04
N ILE A 78 -2.18 25.56 28.91
CA ILE A 78 -2.42 26.59 29.93
C ILE A 78 -3.63 26.17 30.76
N GLY A 79 -3.39 25.62 31.96
CA GLY A 79 -4.45 25.19 32.89
C GLY A 79 -4.43 23.70 33.23
N ARG A 80 -5.61 23.10 33.49
CA ARG A 80 -5.73 21.68 33.84
C ARG A 80 -5.58 20.81 32.59
N LEU A 81 -4.73 19.78 32.69
CA LEU A 81 -4.57 18.76 31.65
C LEU A 81 -5.87 17.97 31.48
N GLN A 82 -6.30 17.81 30.23
CA GLN A 82 -7.40 16.93 29.85
C GLN A 82 -6.88 15.53 29.52
N SER A 83 -7.80 14.55 29.45
CA SER A 83 -7.48 13.19 29.01
C SER A 83 -6.87 13.16 27.61
N SER A 84 -7.27 14.08 26.74
CA SER A 84 -6.79 14.22 25.35
C SER A 84 -5.47 14.98 25.21
N ASP A 85 -4.82 15.38 26.33
CA ASP A 85 -3.48 16.00 26.36
C ASP A 85 -2.36 14.99 26.72
N ARG A 86 -2.71 13.70 26.84
CA ARG A 86 -1.78 12.59 27.04
C ARG A 86 -2.22 11.39 26.22
N PHE A 87 -1.28 10.58 25.77
CA PHE A 87 -1.59 9.30 25.16
C PHE A 87 -0.53 8.25 25.49
N VAL A 88 -0.95 6.98 25.46
CA VAL A 88 -0.08 5.81 25.43
C VAL A 88 -0.63 4.87 24.37
N GLN A 89 0.20 4.51 23.40
CA GLN A 89 -0.17 3.63 22.30
C GLN A 89 0.94 2.61 22.06
N ASP A 90 0.56 1.33 22.11
CA ASP A 90 1.46 0.23 21.82
C ASP A 90 1.31 -0.18 20.37
N GLU A 91 2.42 -0.26 19.66
CA GLU A 91 2.47 -0.72 18.28
C GLU A 91 3.33 -1.97 18.16
N MET A 92 2.74 -3.03 17.62
CA MET A 92 3.39 -4.32 17.45
C MET A 92 3.75 -4.56 15.99
N ILE A 93 4.92 -5.16 15.77
CA ILE A 93 5.35 -5.79 14.53
C ILE A 93 5.42 -7.29 14.83
N GLU A 94 4.65 -8.10 14.11
CA GLU A 94 4.56 -9.55 14.35
C GLU A 94 5.86 -10.28 13.97
N GLU A 95 6.45 -9.91 12.83
CA GLU A 95 7.64 -10.57 12.28
C GLU A 95 8.72 -9.55 11.91
N VAL A 96 9.64 -9.30 12.85
CA VAL A 96 10.89 -8.60 12.58
C VAL A 96 11.93 -9.60 12.06
N ILE A 97 12.48 -9.33 10.88
CA ILE A 97 13.49 -10.19 10.24
C ILE A 97 14.89 -9.79 10.72
N PRO A 98 15.64 -10.67 11.41
CA PRO A 98 17.02 -10.39 11.81
C PRO A 98 17.90 -10.09 10.59
N GLY A 99 18.79 -9.12 10.71
CA GLY A 99 19.70 -8.75 9.60
C GLY A 99 19.04 -8.01 8.43
N SER A 100 17.77 -7.59 8.54
CA SER A 100 17.12 -6.74 7.51
C SER A 100 17.63 -5.30 7.48
N GLY A 101 18.51 -4.92 8.42
CA GLY A 101 18.96 -3.54 8.61
C GLY A 101 17.87 -2.67 9.26
N PRO A 102 17.97 -1.34 9.15
CA PRO A 102 17.16 -0.41 9.93
C PRO A 102 15.68 -0.51 9.62
N ILE A 103 14.89 -0.65 10.68
CA ILE A 103 13.42 -0.66 10.66
C ILE A 103 12.91 0.65 11.25
N SER A 104 11.87 1.20 10.63
CA SER A 104 11.07 2.30 11.16
C SER A 104 9.67 1.81 11.46
N LEU A 105 9.12 2.26 12.59
CA LEU A 105 7.74 2.03 12.99
C LEU A 105 7.08 3.38 13.24
N THR A 106 6.03 3.68 12.49
CA THR A 106 5.31 4.95 12.56
C THR A 106 3.95 4.74 13.22
N ALA A 107 3.75 5.35 14.38
CA ALA A 107 2.46 5.45 15.04
C ALA A 107 1.70 6.66 14.52
N ARG A 108 0.40 6.49 14.21
CA ARG A 108 -0.53 7.59 13.94
C ARG A 108 -1.51 7.69 15.10
N VAL A 109 -1.29 8.68 15.94
CA VAL A 109 -2.17 8.97 17.08
C VAL A 109 -3.30 9.87 16.61
N ARG A 110 -4.53 9.44 16.85
CA ARG A 110 -5.77 10.16 16.52
C ARG A 110 -6.50 10.53 17.81
N SER A 111 -7.53 11.38 17.70
CA SER A 111 -8.39 11.78 18.81
C SER A 111 -7.66 12.51 19.95
N ILE A 112 -6.67 13.34 19.59
CA ILE A 112 -5.86 14.15 20.51
C ILE A 112 -6.06 15.63 20.24
N ASN A 113 -5.78 16.46 21.26
CA ASN A 113 -5.85 17.91 21.10
C ASN A 113 -4.71 18.42 20.17
N PRO A 114 -5.00 19.36 19.25
CA PRO A 114 -3.97 19.99 18.44
C PRO A 114 -3.01 20.79 19.31
N GLY A 115 -1.72 20.75 19.01
CA GLY A 115 -0.70 21.44 19.80
C GLY A 115 0.70 20.90 19.63
N GLU A 116 1.56 21.25 20.58
CA GLU A 116 2.93 20.75 20.70
C GLU A 116 3.01 19.59 21.70
N TRP A 117 3.71 18.55 21.30
CA TRP A 117 3.79 17.30 22.04
C TRP A 117 5.24 16.90 22.26
N VAL A 118 5.57 16.51 23.48
CA VAL A 118 6.78 15.72 23.75
C VAL A 118 6.37 14.27 23.71
N VAL A 119 7.00 13.51 22.83
CA VAL A 119 6.74 12.07 22.68
C VAL A 119 8.00 11.30 23.00
N THR A 120 7.81 10.17 23.67
CA THR A 120 8.86 9.19 23.93
C THR A 120 8.40 7.86 23.36
N ALA A 121 9.32 7.14 22.73
CA ALA A 121 9.08 5.80 22.22
C ALA A 121 10.06 4.84 22.88
N ARG A 122 9.56 3.69 23.34
CA ARG A 122 10.38 2.67 23.99
C ARG A 122 9.98 1.28 23.51
N MET A 123 10.96 0.49 23.11
CA MET A 123 10.76 -0.93 22.83
C MET A 123 10.45 -1.70 24.13
N LEU A 124 9.35 -2.45 24.14
CA LEU A 124 8.94 -3.31 25.24
C LEU A 124 9.38 -4.74 24.95
N GLY A 125 10.41 -5.21 25.68
CA GLY A 125 10.84 -6.61 25.70
C GLY A 125 11.24 -7.18 24.33
N SER A 126 12.51 -7.08 23.96
CA SER A 126 13.11 -8.01 23.00
C SER A 126 13.31 -9.37 23.68
N ALA A 127 12.95 -10.47 23.04
CA ALA A 127 13.29 -11.81 23.53
C ALA A 127 14.79 -11.84 23.94
N PRO A 128 15.14 -12.38 25.13
CA PRO A 128 16.52 -12.36 25.58
C PRO A 128 17.42 -13.04 24.54
N PRO A 129 18.65 -12.54 24.31
CA PRO A 129 19.60 -13.20 23.42
C PRO A 129 19.74 -14.64 23.88
N ALA A 130 19.59 -15.60 22.96
CA ALA A 130 19.76 -17.00 23.28
C ALA A 130 21.14 -17.20 23.94
N ARG A 131 21.15 -17.57 25.23
CA ARG A 131 22.37 -17.99 25.93
C ARG A 131 22.78 -19.34 25.35
N GLY A 132 23.48 -19.31 24.21
CA GLY A 132 24.31 -20.43 23.76
C GLY A 132 25.57 -20.53 24.62
N PRO A 133 26.19 -21.73 24.74
CA PRO A 133 27.47 -21.88 25.43
C PRO A 133 28.51 -20.97 24.77
N ARG A 134 29.36 -20.33 25.58
CA ARG A 134 30.48 -19.49 25.11
C ARG A 134 31.43 -20.32 24.23
N SER A 135 31.19 -20.33 22.92
CA SER A 135 32.20 -20.61 21.92
C SER A 135 32.74 -19.26 21.43
N HIS A 136 34.05 -19.15 21.29
CA HIS A 136 34.72 -18.00 20.68
C HIS A 136 34.07 -17.70 19.32
N THR A 137 33.16 -16.75 19.29
CA THR A 137 32.52 -16.26 18.08
C THR A 137 33.46 -15.21 17.51
N PRO A 138 33.82 -15.25 16.20
CA PRO A 138 34.44 -14.09 15.57
C PRO A 138 33.51 -12.90 15.82
N ALA A 139 34.09 -11.73 16.10
CA ALA A 139 33.35 -10.50 16.37
C ALA A 139 32.10 -10.43 15.49
N ALA A 140 30.93 -10.23 16.12
CA ALA A 140 29.69 -9.98 15.40
C ALA A 140 30.01 -8.94 14.31
N PRO A 141 29.63 -9.16 13.04
CA PRO A 141 29.87 -8.16 12.02
C PRO A 141 29.24 -6.87 12.54
N GLU A 142 30.08 -5.86 12.79
CA GLU A 142 29.64 -4.53 13.17
C GLU A 142 28.46 -4.18 12.26
N ALA A 143 27.36 -3.71 12.86
CA ALA A 143 26.21 -3.25 12.09
C ALA A 143 26.73 -2.22 11.09
N GLY A 144 26.91 -2.66 9.84
CA GLY A 144 27.49 -1.83 8.80
C GLY A 144 26.69 -0.54 8.69
N PRO A 145 27.31 0.57 8.27
CA PRO A 145 26.64 1.85 8.21
C PRO A 145 25.31 1.71 7.46
N PRO A 146 24.21 2.25 7.99
CA PRO A 146 22.90 2.06 7.40
C PRO A 146 22.90 2.47 5.93
N HIS A 147 22.26 1.66 5.10
CA HIS A 147 22.16 1.88 3.65
C HIS A 147 21.79 3.35 3.38
N PRO A 148 22.40 4.03 2.38
CA PRO A 148 22.23 5.47 2.16
C PRO A 148 20.76 5.93 2.12
N ALA A 149 19.88 5.12 1.55
CA ALA A 149 18.43 5.36 1.57
C ALA A 149 17.86 5.46 3.01
N ALA A 150 18.21 4.54 3.91
CA ALA A 150 17.74 4.57 5.29
C ALA A 150 18.28 5.78 6.07
N ARG A 151 19.52 6.24 5.78
CA ARG A 151 20.06 7.49 6.33
C ARG A 151 19.27 8.71 5.87
N PHE A 152 18.94 8.79 4.59
CA PHE A 152 18.10 9.86 4.04
C PHE A 152 16.73 9.91 4.75
N TRP A 153 16.06 8.76 4.89
CA TRP A 153 14.74 8.70 5.53
C TRP A 153 14.76 8.97 7.04
N ARG A 154 15.82 8.55 7.75
CA ARG A 154 16.03 8.92 9.16
C ARG A 154 16.17 10.43 9.34
N ARG A 155 16.79 11.15 8.39
CA ARG A 155 16.89 12.61 8.41
C ARG A 155 15.56 13.30 8.11
N TRP A 156 14.73 12.70 7.24
CA TRP A 156 13.41 13.23 6.89
C TRP A 156 12.39 13.08 8.03
N ALA A 157 12.42 11.94 8.72
CA ALA A 157 11.54 11.60 9.84
C ALA A 157 12.39 11.07 11.01
N PRO A 158 12.84 11.96 11.93
CA PRO A 158 13.65 11.60 13.09
C PRO A 158 12.96 10.60 14.02
N SER A 159 13.77 9.91 14.84
CA SER A 159 13.26 8.98 15.85
C SER A 159 12.70 9.74 17.05
N ALA A 160 11.60 9.27 17.61
CA ALA A 160 10.97 9.84 18.80
C ALA A 160 11.72 9.58 20.13
N GLU A 161 12.90 8.97 20.07
CA GLU A 161 13.79 8.86 21.25
C GLU A 161 14.44 10.20 21.60
N SER A 162 14.70 11.06 20.61
CA SER A 162 15.03 12.45 20.87
C SER A 162 13.74 13.14 21.31
N ALA A 163 13.69 13.61 22.55
CA ALA A 163 12.58 14.36 23.14
C ALA A 163 12.39 15.72 22.42
N GLU A 164 11.97 15.67 21.17
CA GLU A 164 11.76 16.80 20.29
C GLU A 164 10.28 17.19 20.31
N HIS A 165 10.02 18.49 20.20
CA HIS A 165 8.66 19.02 20.12
C HIS A 165 8.03 18.61 18.78
N VAL A 166 7.07 17.69 18.81
CA VAL A 166 6.31 17.26 17.63
C VAL A 166 4.98 18.00 17.60
N ARG A 167 4.65 18.60 16.46
CA ARG A 167 3.36 19.28 16.26
C ARG A 167 2.35 18.36 15.60
N THR A 168 1.10 18.49 15.99
CA THR A 168 -0.02 17.87 15.27
C THR A 168 -0.11 18.45 13.86
N CYS A 169 -0.44 17.60 12.89
CA CYS A 169 -0.64 18.01 11.51
C CYS A 169 -1.87 17.33 10.91
N PRO A 170 -2.47 17.88 9.85
CA PRO A 170 -3.52 17.17 9.12
C PRO A 170 -2.95 15.88 8.53
N THR A 171 -3.79 14.84 8.46
CA THR A 171 -3.43 13.51 7.96
C THR A 171 -2.56 13.47 6.69
N PRO A 172 -2.84 14.24 5.62
CA PRO A 172 -2.02 14.21 4.41
C PRO A 172 -0.61 14.77 4.59
N PHE A 173 -0.35 15.59 5.63
CA PHE A 173 0.96 16.16 5.89
C PHE A 173 1.81 15.36 6.88
N ALA A 174 1.28 14.24 7.38
CA ALA A 174 2.02 13.33 8.24
C ALA A 174 3.26 12.80 7.52
N ARG A 175 4.43 13.13 8.06
CA ARG A 175 5.72 12.67 7.53
C ARG A 175 5.94 11.23 7.95
N VAL A 176 5.91 10.33 6.97
CA VAL A 176 6.22 8.92 7.16
C VAL A 176 7.44 8.58 6.31
N PRO A 177 8.47 7.92 6.88
CA PRO A 177 9.60 7.43 6.11
C PRO A 177 9.16 6.67 4.85
N GLY A 178 9.76 6.96 3.70
CA GLY A 178 9.48 6.25 2.45
C GLY A 178 8.23 6.68 1.69
N ILE A 179 7.48 7.66 2.21
CA ILE A 179 6.21 8.08 1.63
C ILE A 179 6.21 9.55 1.26
N PHE A 180 5.76 9.82 0.05
CA PHE A 180 5.50 11.17 -0.43
C PHE A 180 3.98 11.39 -0.57
N PRO A 181 3.37 12.24 0.26
CA PRO A 181 1.96 12.57 0.12
C PRO A 181 1.63 13.07 -1.28
N GLY A 182 0.55 12.57 -1.89
CA GLY A 182 0.10 12.98 -3.22
C GLY A 182 0.89 12.43 -4.41
N ILE A 183 2.02 11.75 -4.19
CA ILE A 183 2.89 11.24 -5.28
C ILE A 183 2.16 10.29 -6.23
N TRP A 184 1.23 9.49 -5.70
CA TRP A 184 0.46 8.56 -6.50
C TRP A 184 -0.37 9.30 -7.55
N GLY A 185 -1.07 10.37 -7.17
CA GLY A 185 -1.84 11.20 -8.09
C GLY A 185 -0.94 11.84 -9.16
N ALA A 186 0.18 12.40 -8.75
CA ALA A 186 1.16 13.00 -9.67
C ALA A 186 1.73 12.00 -10.68
N MET A 187 2.07 10.78 -10.24
CA MET A 187 2.57 9.72 -11.10
C MET A 187 1.49 9.17 -12.04
N VAL A 188 0.24 9.08 -11.60
CA VAL A 188 -0.88 8.71 -12.48
C VAL A 188 -1.09 9.76 -13.56
N THR A 189 -1.08 11.05 -13.21
CA THR A 189 -1.19 12.14 -14.21
C THR A 189 -0.03 12.14 -15.19
N LEU A 190 1.20 11.89 -14.70
CA LEU A 190 2.38 11.73 -15.56
C LEU A 190 2.22 10.52 -16.48
N GLY A 191 1.73 9.39 -15.97
CA GLY A 191 1.45 8.20 -16.76
C GLY A 191 0.44 8.46 -17.88
N ILE A 192 -0.65 9.19 -17.60
CA ILE A 192 -1.64 9.59 -18.62
C ILE A 192 -0.98 10.47 -19.71
N ALA A 193 -0.20 11.46 -19.31
CA ALA A 193 0.49 12.34 -20.26
C ALA A 193 1.47 11.56 -21.15
N VAL A 194 2.27 10.66 -20.57
CA VAL A 194 3.18 9.77 -21.29
C VAL A 194 2.42 8.82 -22.22
N ALA A 195 1.30 8.26 -21.76
CA ALA A 195 0.47 7.38 -22.58
C ALA A 195 -0.06 8.10 -23.83
N LEU A 196 -0.59 9.32 -23.67
CA LEU A 196 -1.08 10.14 -24.77
C LEU A 196 0.05 10.55 -25.73
N ALA A 197 1.23 10.88 -25.19
CA ALA A 197 2.39 11.22 -26.01
C ALA A 197 2.85 10.01 -26.86
N LEU A 198 2.94 8.82 -26.27
CA LEU A 198 3.29 7.59 -26.99
C LEU A 198 2.21 7.19 -27.99
N GLN A 199 0.93 7.32 -27.64
CA GLN A 199 -0.18 7.10 -28.56
C GLN A 199 -0.06 8.03 -29.77
N SER A 200 0.27 9.30 -29.55
CA SER A 200 0.44 10.30 -30.61
C SER A 200 1.64 10.01 -31.50
N LEU A 201 2.76 9.55 -30.93
CA LEU A 201 3.94 9.16 -31.68
C LEU A 201 3.61 8.04 -32.68
N VAL A 202 2.87 7.02 -32.24
CA VAL A 202 2.47 5.90 -33.09
C VAL A 202 1.48 6.37 -34.17
N ILE A 203 0.46 7.15 -33.81
CA ILE A 203 -0.56 7.65 -34.76
C ILE A 203 0.08 8.56 -35.83
N ALA A 204 1.02 9.42 -35.43
CA ALA A 204 1.73 10.31 -36.34
C ALA A 204 2.62 9.55 -37.32
N GLY A 205 3.24 8.45 -36.88
CA GLY A 205 4.00 7.56 -37.75
C GLY A 205 3.14 6.90 -38.84
N ASP A 206 1.86 6.68 -38.57
CA ASP A 206 0.88 6.12 -39.50
C ASP A 206 0.16 7.18 -40.36
N HIS A 207 0.54 8.47 -40.28
CA HIS A 207 -0.11 9.59 -40.98
C HIS A 207 -1.62 9.73 -40.74
N ARG A 208 -2.13 9.27 -39.59
CA ARG A 208 -3.55 9.34 -39.22
C ARG A 208 -3.86 10.62 -38.45
N ALA A 209 -5.11 11.09 -38.54
CA ALA A 209 -5.58 12.21 -37.74
C ALA A 209 -5.71 11.81 -36.26
N VAL A 210 -5.05 12.54 -35.36
CA VAL A 210 -4.97 12.21 -33.91
C VAL A 210 -6.31 12.45 -33.18
N GLY A 211 -7.15 13.36 -33.67
CA GLY A 211 -8.36 13.84 -32.99
C GLY A 211 -9.32 12.74 -32.52
N PRO A 212 -9.84 11.87 -33.42
CA PRO A 212 -10.78 10.81 -33.03
C PRO A 212 -10.22 9.84 -31.98
N TRP A 213 -8.93 9.52 -32.06
CA TRP A 213 -8.26 8.59 -31.16
C TRP A 213 -8.13 9.18 -29.76
N TRP A 214 -7.74 10.45 -29.67
CA TRP A 214 -7.71 11.17 -28.39
C TRP A 214 -9.09 11.36 -27.80
N ALA A 215 -10.13 11.58 -28.62
CA ALA A 215 -11.49 11.66 -28.14
C ALA A 215 -11.91 10.35 -27.45
N VAL A 216 -11.64 9.18 -28.08
CA VAL A 216 -11.86 7.87 -27.46
C VAL A 216 -11.10 7.76 -26.14
N THR A 217 -9.78 8.02 -26.13
CA THR A 217 -8.93 7.86 -24.94
C THR A 217 -9.36 8.77 -23.79
N LEU A 218 -9.56 10.06 -24.04
CA LEU A 218 -9.87 11.05 -23.00
C LEU A 218 -11.27 10.85 -22.42
N VAL A 219 -12.26 10.57 -23.26
CA VAL A 219 -13.62 10.26 -22.80
C VAL A 219 -13.64 8.96 -22.01
N ALA A 220 -12.93 7.92 -22.47
CA ALA A 220 -12.81 6.67 -21.73
C ALA A 220 -12.16 6.87 -20.35
N ILE A 221 -11.10 7.67 -20.25
CA ILE A 221 -10.47 8.02 -18.96
C ILE A 221 -11.46 8.77 -18.06
N ALA A 222 -12.16 9.78 -18.59
CA ALA A 222 -13.12 10.57 -17.82
C ALA A 222 -14.29 9.71 -17.29
N VAL A 223 -14.92 8.92 -18.17
CA VAL A 223 -15.99 7.99 -17.79
C VAL A 223 -15.48 6.92 -16.83
N GLY A 224 -14.25 6.43 -17.02
CA GLY A 224 -13.59 5.51 -16.09
C GLY A 224 -13.42 6.13 -14.70
N ILE A 225 -12.94 7.37 -14.59
CA ILE A 225 -12.79 8.05 -13.28
C ILE A 225 -14.16 8.17 -12.59
N VAL A 226 -15.20 8.58 -13.32
CA VAL A 226 -16.57 8.64 -12.78
C VAL A 226 -17.05 7.25 -12.35
N GLY A 227 -16.86 6.24 -13.19
CA GLY A 227 -17.20 4.85 -12.92
C GLY A 227 -16.50 4.31 -11.68
N ALA A 228 -15.23 4.63 -11.48
CA ALA A 228 -14.46 4.25 -10.30
C ALA A 228 -15.05 4.81 -9.00
N LYS A 229 -15.56 6.04 -9.06
CA LYS A 229 -16.21 6.69 -7.92
C LYS A 229 -17.58 6.12 -7.64
N VAL A 230 -18.42 6.02 -8.67
CA VAL A 230 -19.78 5.48 -8.57
C VAL A 230 -19.74 4.04 -8.04
N TRP A 231 -18.84 3.22 -8.57
CA TRP A 231 -18.68 1.83 -8.12
C TRP A 231 -18.30 1.75 -6.64
N PHE A 232 -17.38 2.59 -6.18
CA PHE A 232 -16.99 2.66 -4.77
C PHE A 232 -18.17 3.03 -3.87
N ILE A 233 -18.91 4.09 -4.23
CA ILE A 233 -20.08 4.56 -3.47
C ILE A 233 -21.14 3.46 -3.39
N VAL A 234 -21.38 2.74 -4.49
CA VAL A 234 -22.35 1.63 -4.52
C VAL A 234 -21.90 0.49 -3.62
N LEU A 235 -20.61 0.13 -3.65
CA LEU A 235 -20.06 -0.98 -2.84
C LEU A 235 -20.10 -0.66 -1.33
N TYR A 236 -19.76 0.56 -0.95
CA TYR A 236 -19.69 1.00 0.45
C TYR A 236 -20.91 1.83 0.89
N ARG A 237 -22.03 1.72 0.16
CA ARG A 237 -23.28 2.46 0.45
C ARG A 237 -23.78 2.28 1.89
N ARG A 238 -23.61 1.08 2.46
CA ARG A 238 -24.06 0.76 3.83
C ARG A 238 -23.20 1.43 4.91
N GLU A 239 -21.94 1.68 4.61
CA GLU A 239 -20.99 2.31 5.54
C GLU A 239 -20.91 3.83 5.34
N HIS A 240 -21.66 4.38 4.37
CA HIS A 240 -21.69 5.81 4.00
C HIS A 240 -20.30 6.38 3.71
N ARG A 241 -19.36 5.51 3.30
CA ARG A 241 -18.01 5.92 2.95
C ARG A 241 -17.99 6.43 1.52
N ILE A 242 -17.53 7.66 1.37
CA ILE A 242 -17.29 8.31 0.07
C ILE A 242 -15.80 8.52 -0.20
N GLU A 243 -14.95 8.20 0.76
CA GLU A 243 -13.50 8.32 0.69
C GLU A 243 -12.89 7.06 0.03
N GLY A 244 -12.73 7.12 -1.29
CA GLY A 244 -12.09 6.05 -2.05
C GLY A 244 -12.48 6.02 -3.53
N TRP A 245 -11.90 5.02 -4.21
CA TRP A 245 -12.01 4.74 -5.64
C TRP A 245 -11.88 3.23 -5.87
N CYS A 246 -12.65 2.69 -6.82
CA CYS A 246 -12.57 1.28 -7.21
C CYS A 246 -12.04 1.13 -8.64
N ILE A 247 -10.95 0.39 -8.80
CA ILE A 247 -10.35 0.11 -10.12
C ILE A 247 -11.29 -0.68 -11.04
N GLN A 248 -12.16 -1.53 -10.47
CA GLN A 248 -13.15 -2.29 -11.24
C GLN A 248 -14.14 -1.37 -11.94
N GLY A 249 -14.59 -0.31 -11.26
CA GLY A 249 -15.46 0.71 -11.84
C GLY A 249 -14.76 1.51 -12.94
N PHE A 250 -13.46 1.79 -12.77
CA PHE A 250 -12.65 2.42 -13.81
C PHE A 250 -12.60 1.58 -15.08
N ILE A 251 -12.21 0.30 -14.94
CA ILE A 251 -12.07 -0.61 -16.08
C ILE A 251 -13.41 -0.78 -16.79
N ALA A 252 -14.49 -1.06 -16.04
CA ALA A 252 -15.81 -1.24 -16.63
C ALA A 252 -16.29 0.02 -17.38
N GLY A 253 -16.18 1.20 -16.76
CA GLY A 253 -16.59 2.47 -17.35
C GLY A 253 -15.76 2.86 -18.56
N ALA A 254 -14.44 2.78 -18.46
CA ALA A 254 -13.53 3.12 -19.54
C ALA A 254 -13.69 2.18 -20.75
N THR A 255 -13.80 0.87 -20.51
CA THR A 255 -14.01 -0.11 -21.59
C THR A 255 -15.35 0.09 -22.28
N LEU A 256 -16.43 0.34 -21.55
CA LEU A 256 -17.74 0.60 -22.14
C LEU A 256 -17.73 1.89 -22.98
N ALA A 257 -17.18 2.98 -22.44
CA ALA A 257 -17.07 4.25 -23.16
C ALA A 257 -16.21 4.11 -24.43
N ALA A 258 -15.06 3.43 -24.33
CA ALA A 258 -14.22 3.15 -25.48
C ALA A 258 -14.96 2.32 -26.54
N ALA A 259 -15.64 1.24 -26.15
CA ALA A 259 -16.40 0.40 -27.10
C ALA A 259 -17.46 1.20 -27.86
N ILE A 260 -18.22 2.06 -27.18
CA ILE A 260 -19.23 2.92 -27.81
C ILE A 260 -18.56 3.92 -28.75
N LEU A 261 -17.54 4.65 -28.30
CA LEU A 261 -16.90 5.69 -29.11
C LEU A 261 -16.13 5.13 -30.32
N LEU A 262 -15.54 3.94 -30.20
CA LEU A 262 -14.88 3.28 -31.32
C LEU A 262 -15.86 3.00 -32.46
N VAL A 263 -17.09 2.58 -32.13
CA VAL A 263 -18.16 2.36 -33.12
C VAL A 263 -18.68 3.69 -33.68
N VAL A 264 -18.94 4.67 -32.82
CA VAL A 264 -19.51 5.97 -33.23
C VAL A 264 -18.54 6.77 -34.12
N LEU A 265 -17.23 6.68 -33.85
CA LEU A 265 -16.20 7.42 -34.57
C LEU A 265 -15.53 6.60 -35.68
N ASP A 266 -16.05 5.40 -35.97
CA ASP A 266 -15.53 4.46 -36.99
C ASP A 266 -14.02 4.19 -36.86
N VAL A 267 -13.55 4.05 -35.62
CA VAL A 267 -12.15 3.76 -35.31
C VAL A 267 -11.98 2.25 -35.17
N PRO A 268 -11.10 1.60 -35.98
CA PRO A 268 -10.88 0.17 -35.89
C PRO A 268 -10.35 -0.24 -34.52
N ALA A 269 -11.15 -1.01 -33.77
CA ALA A 269 -10.85 -1.33 -32.36
C ALA A 269 -9.49 -2.03 -32.17
N GLY A 270 -9.14 -2.98 -33.05
CA GLY A 270 -7.85 -3.68 -32.99
C GLY A 270 -6.66 -2.73 -33.16
N VAL A 271 -6.76 -1.78 -34.11
CA VAL A 271 -5.73 -0.76 -34.32
C VAL A 271 -5.64 0.17 -33.11
N PHE A 272 -6.78 0.60 -32.57
CA PHE A 272 -6.81 1.41 -31.36
C PHE A 272 -6.11 0.73 -30.17
N LEU A 273 -6.36 -0.56 -29.97
CA LEU A 273 -5.72 -1.33 -28.91
C LEU A 273 -4.20 -1.39 -29.08
N ASP A 274 -3.71 -1.73 -30.27
CA ASP A 274 -2.26 -1.81 -30.53
C ASP A 274 -1.56 -0.47 -30.40
N VAL A 275 -2.17 0.60 -30.89
CA VAL A 275 -1.65 1.98 -30.78
C VAL A 275 -1.63 2.44 -29.33
N THR A 276 -2.57 1.99 -28.50
CA THR A 276 -2.67 2.37 -27.07
C THR A 276 -1.79 1.50 -26.17
N ALA A 277 -1.44 0.28 -26.60
CA ALA A 277 -0.72 -0.69 -25.79
C ALA A 277 0.62 -0.17 -25.22
N PRO A 278 1.52 0.46 -25.99
CA PRO A 278 2.77 0.98 -25.45
C PRO A 278 2.55 2.02 -24.36
N GLY A 279 1.67 2.99 -24.63
CA GLY A 279 1.33 4.06 -23.71
C GLY A 279 0.75 3.53 -22.40
N LEU A 280 -0.18 2.59 -22.49
CA LEU A 280 -0.79 1.95 -21.33
C LEU A 280 0.25 1.21 -20.47
N LEU A 281 1.14 0.43 -21.08
CA LEU A 281 2.17 -0.35 -20.38
C LEU A 281 3.19 0.55 -19.68
N VAL A 282 3.64 1.62 -20.35
CA VAL A 282 4.55 2.61 -19.75
C VAL A 282 3.84 3.38 -18.63
N ALA A 283 2.57 3.76 -18.81
CA ALA A 283 1.79 4.39 -17.75
C ALA A 283 1.62 3.47 -16.53
N MET A 284 1.41 2.17 -16.73
CA MET A 284 1.40 1.18 -15.65
C MET A 284 2.75 1.12 -14.93
N ALA A 285 3.87 1.17 -15.66
CA ALA A 285 5.20 1.21 -15.06
C ALA A 285 5.37 2.44 -14.14
N VAL A 286 5.05 3.63 -14.65
CA VAL A 286 5.10 4.89 -13.87
C VAL A 286 4.18 4.80 -12.64
N GLY A 287 2.96 4.26 -12.80
CA GLY A 287 2.03 4.06 -11.70
C GLY A 287 2.57 3.12 -10.60
N ARG A 288 3.33 2.07 -10.96
CA ARG A 288 3.96 1.17 -10.00
C ARG A 288 5.07 1.84 -9.18
N VAL A 289 5.83 2.75 -9.79
CA VAL A 289 6.77 3.61 -9.06
C VAL A 289 6.00 4.54 -8.10
N GLY A 290 4.86 5.08 -8.52
CA GLY A 290 3.95 5.82 -7.64
C GLY A 290 3.49 4.99 -6.43
N CYS A 291 3.13 3.71 -6.64
CA CYS A 291 2.76 2.80 -5.56
C CYS A 291 3.89 2.54 -4.57
N PHE A 292 5.14 2.45 -5.05
CA PHE A 292 6.33 2.30 -4.20
C PHE A 292 6.47 3.47 -3.21
N PHE A 293 6.30 4.71 -3.69
CA PHE A 293 6.38 5.91 -2.85
C PHE A 293 5.08 6.27 -2.12
N ALA A 294 3.96 5.62 -2.47
CA ALA A 294 2.73 5.69 -1.67
C ALA A 294 2.73 4.68 -0.51
N GLY A 295 3.68 3.74 -0.53
CA GLY A 295 3.80 2.67 0.44
C GLY A 295 2.69 1.63 0.34
N CYS A 296 2.27 1.27 -0.89
CA CYS A 296 1.28 0.23 -1.11
C CYS A 296 1.84 -0.92 -1.96
N CYS A 297 1.23 -2.11 -1.83
CA CYS A 297 1.56 -3.31 -2.61
C CYS A 297 3.01 -3.82 -2.46
N GLY A 298 3.64 -3.62 -1.29
CA GLY A 298 5.01 -4.06 -1.03
C GLY A 298 5.19 -5.57 -0.90
N GLY A 299 6.42 -6.04 -1.16
CA GLY A 299 6.84 -7.39 -0.79
C GLY A 299 7.01 -7.55 0.72
N PRO A 300 7.18 -8.80 1.20
CA PRO A 300 7.47 -9.06 2.60
C PRO A 300 8.85 -8.49 2.99
N PRO A 301 9.06 -8.19 4.28
CA PRO A 301 10.38 -7.86 4.80
C PRO A 301 11.41 -8.96 4.48
N THR A 302 12.66 -8.58 4.24
CA THR A 302 13.73 -9.51 3.87
C THR A 302 15.10 -9.04 4.32
N ALA A 303 15.97 -9.98 4.67
CA ALA A 303 17.41 -9.74 4.87
C ALA A 303 18.24 -9.85 3.57
N SER A 304 17.62 -10.25 2.46
CA SER A 304 18.30 -10.45 1.18
C SER A 304 18.99 -9.18 0.67
N ARG A 305 20.18 -9.33 0.06
CA ARG A 305 20.93 -8.23 -0.57
C ARG A 305 20.17 -7.49 -1.67
N TRP A 306 19.15 -8.14 -2.25
CA TRP A 306 18.30 -7.59 -3.30
C TRP A 306 17.10 -6.79 -2.75
N GLY A 307 16.90 -6.81 -1.43
CA GLY A 307 15.84 -6.05 -0.79
C GLY A 307 16.11 -4.54 -0.86
N VAL A 308 15.06 -3.77 -1.12
CA VAL A 308 15.08 -2.31 -1.14
C VAL A 308 14.28 -1.80 0.05
N TRP A 309 14.79 -0.75 0.70
CA TRP A 309 14.09 -0.15 1.82
C TRP A 309 12.82 0.55 1.31
N SER A 310 11.66 0.16 1.85
CA SER A 310 10.35 0.74 1.53
C SER A 310 9.40 0.64 2.72
N SER A 311 8.38 1.49 2.72
CA SER A 311 7.40 1.63 3.80
C SER A 311 6.02 1.19 3.35
N ASP A 312 5.25 0.59 4.24
CA ASP A 312 3.82 0.28 4.04
C ASP A 312 2.90 1.27 4.77
N GLN A 313 3.39 2.49 4.99
CA GLN A 313 2.77 3.55 5.79
C GLN A 313 2.78 3.34 7.30
N ARG A 314 3.23 2.18 7.78
CA ARG A 314 3.37 1.86 9.20
C ARG A 314 4.79 1.42 9.52
N VAL A 315 5.28 0.42 8.80
CA VAL A 315 6.58 -0.22 8.96
C VAL A 315 7.44 -0.01 7.71
N GLY A 316 8.47 0.82 7.85
CA GLY A 316 9.54 0.94 6.86
C GLY A 316 10.64 -0.07 7.14
N ALA A 317 10.90 -0.96 6.20
CA ALA A 317 11.91 -2.01 6.32
C ALA A 317 12.50 -2.35 4.96
N ARG A 318 13.57 -3.13 4.95
CA ARG A 318 14.07 -3.76 3.73
C ARG A 318 13.07 -4.81 3.25
N ARG A 319 12.52 -4.64 2.05
CA ARG A 319 11.48 -5.50 1.48
C ARG A 319 11.89 -5.99 0.09
N ILE A 320 11.31 -7.10 -0.34
CA ILE A 320 11.44 -7.55 -1.73
C ILE A 320 10.78 -6.48 -2.62
N PRO A 321 11.48 -5.90 -3.62
CA PRO A 321 11.00 -4.75 -4.40
C PRO A 321 9.99 -5.17 -5.49
N THR A 322 8.91 -5.84 -5.11
CA THR A 322 7.89 -6.35 -6.04
C THR A 322 7.29 -5.24 -6.92
N GLN A 323 7.09 -4.03 -6.39
CA GLN A 323 6.59 -2.91 -7.18
C GLN A 323 7.56 -2.50 -8.29
N LEU A 324 8.86 -2.49 -8.00
CA LEU A 324 9.88 -2.15 -9.00
C LEU A 324 10.02 -3.26 -10.05
N LEU A 325 9.91 -4.52 -9.65
CA LEU A 325 9.87 -5.65 -10.59
C LEU A 325 8.66 -5.56 -11.53
N GLU A 326 7.46 -5.27 -11.00
CA GLU A 326 6.26 -5.05 -11.81
C GLU A 326 6.39 -3.81 -12.71
N SER A 327 7.07 -2.76 -12.24
CA SER A 327 7.38 -1.57 -13.03
C SER A 327 8.32 -1.89 -14.19
N MET A 328 9.41 -2.62 -13.93
CA MET A 328 10.40 -2.99 -14.95
C MET A 328 9.77 -3.89 -16.02
N LEU A 329 8.94 -4.86 -15.61
CA LEU A 329 8.17 -5.70 -16.52
C LEU A 329 7.24 -4.88 -17.41
N ALA A 330 6.46 -3.97 -16.82
CA ALA A 330 5.54 -3.13 -17.58
C ALA A 330 6.29 -2.21 -18.55
N LEU A 331 7.42 -1.65 -18.12
CA LEU A 331 8.26 -0.78 -18.96
C LEU A 331 8.89 -1.56 -20.11
N SER A 332 9.47 -2.73 -19.85
CA SER A 332 10.10 -3.55 -20.89
C SER A 332 9.10 -4.01 -21.95
N LEU A 333 7.91 -4.45 -21.52
CA LEU A 333 6.82 -4.78 -22.44
C LEU A 333 6.34 -3.55 -23.21
N GLY A 334 6.17 -2.40 -22.55
CA GLY A 334 5.73 -1.17 -23.19
C GLY A 334 6.70 -0.68 -24.27
N LEU A 335 7.99 -0.66 -23.97
CA LEU A 335 9.03 -0.29 -24.94
C LEU A 335 9.18 -1.33 -26.06
N GLY A 336 9.06 -2.62 -25.73
CA GLY A 336 9.07 -3.69 -26.72
C GLY A 336 7.91 -3.56 -27.72
N VAL A 337 6.69 -3.38 -27.22
CA VAL A 337 5.51 -3.18 -28.07
C VAL A 337 5.61 -1.87 -28.86
N LEU A 338 6.12 -0.79 -28.26
CA LEU A 338 6.38 0.45 -28.98
C LEU A 338 7.29 0.21 -30.19
N GLY A 339 8.42 -0.45 -29.99
CA GLY A 339 9.39 -0.73 -31.04
C GLY A 339 8.80 -1.56 -32.18
N VAL A 340 8.00 -2.59 -31.85
CA VAL A 340 7.35 -3.44 -32.85
C VAL A 340 6.27 -2.68 -33.62
N VAL A 341 5.39 -1.95 -32.93
CA VAL A 341 4.30 -1.19 -33.57
C VAL A 341 4.84 -0.07 -34.45
N VAL A 342 5.90 0.63 -34.04
CA VAL A 342 6.53 1.69 -34.85
C VAL A 342 7.23 1.12 -36.08
N SER A 343 7.75 -0.11 -36.01
CA SER A 343 8.50 -0.71 -37.13
C SER A 343 7.62 -1.49 -38.12
N HIS A 344 6.56 -2.13 -37.66
CA HIS A 344 5.72 -3.02 -38.47
C HIS A 344 4.27 -2.54 -38.62
N GLY A 345 3.90 -1.45 -37.95
CA GLY A 345 2.53 -0.97 -37.87
C GLY A 345 1.67 -1.80 -36.89
N PRO A 346 0.39 -1.44 -36.72
CA PRO A 346 -0.56 -2.16 -35.86
C PRO A 346 -1.01 -3.50 -36.48
N ALA A 347 -1.22 -4.53 -35.65
CA ALA A 347 -1.55 -5.90 -36.05
C ALA A 347 -2.95 -6.31 -35.54
N GLY A 348 -3.94 -5.44 -35.71
CA GLY A 348 -5.35 -5.75 -35.41
C GLY A 348 -5.65 -6.07 -33.95
N GLY A 349 -4.83 -5.64 -32.99
CA GLY A 349 -5.01 -5.84 -31.55
C GLY A 349 -4.11 -6.94 -30.97
N ALA A 350 -3.33 -7.63 -31.81
CA ALA A 350 -2.50 -8.75 -31.39
C ALA A 350 -1.38 -8.32 -30.43
N PHE A 351 -0.79 -7.14 -30.62
CA PHE A 351 0.26 -6.64 -29.73
C PHE A 351 -0.29 -6.27 -28.35
N PHE A 352 -1.46 -5.63 -28.30
CA PHE A 352 -2.14 -5.36 -27.04
C PHE A 352 -2.45 -6.63 -26.26
N VAL A 353 -3.10 -7.59 -26.92
CA VAL A 353 -3.52 -8.86 -26.29
C VAL A 353 -2.31 -9.67 -25.85
N GLY A 354 -1.30 -9.81 -26.72
CA GLY A 354 -0.06 -10.52 -26.41
C GLY A 354 0.70 -9.90 -25.25
N ALA A 355 0.84 -8.58 -25.22
CA ALA A 355 1.54 -7.89 -24.15
C ALA A 355 0.77 -7.95 -22.82
N LEU A 356 -0.56 -7.84 -22.83
CA LEU A 356 -1.37 -8.00 -21.62
C LEU A 356 -1.33 -9.43 -21.08
N ALA A 357 -1.31 -10.42 -21.96
CA ALA A 357 -1.14 -11.83 -21.60
C ALA A 357 0.25 -12.07 -20.99
N ALA A 358 1.31 -11.55 -21.62
CA ALA A 358 2.69 -11.64 -21.10
C ALA A 358 2.82 -10.98 -19.73
N TYR A 359 2.29 -9.74 -19.58
CA TYR A 359 2.27 -9.03 -18.31
C TYR A 359 1.53 -9.85 -17.24
N THR A 360 0.37 -10.39 -17.57
CA THR A 360 -0.45 -11.17 -16.63
C THR A 360 0.28 -12.43 -16.18
N LEU A 361 0.90 -13.16 -17.10
CA LEU A 361 1.64 -14.39 -16.82
C LEU A 361 2.81 -14.15 -15.87
N VAL A 362 3.68 -13.18 -16.17
CA VAL A 362 4.83 -12.86 -15.31
C VAL A 362 4.35 -12.28 -13.97
N ARG A 363 3.29 -11.47 -13.99
CA ARG A 363 2.69 -10.93 -12.76
C ARG A 363 2.18 -12.05 -11.85
N GLN A 364 1.66 -13.17 -12.37
CA GLN A 364 1.30 -14.30 -11.51
C GLN A 364 2.51 -14.82 -10.73
N GLY A 365 3.69 -14.86 -11.33
CA GLY A 365 4.94 -15.17 -10.62
C GLY A 365 5.24 -14.16 -9.51
N ILE A 366 5.19 -12.87 -9.80
CA ILE A 366 5.50 -11.80 -8.83
C ILE A 366 4.50 -11.78 -7.66
N LEU A 367 3.24 -12.15 -7.88
CA LEU A 367 2.23 -12.23 -6.81
C LEU A 367 2.62 -13.19 -5.68
N HIS A 368 3.42 -14.24 -5.96
CA HIS A 368 3.92 -15.15 -4.93
C HIS A 368 4.94 -14.48 -4.00
N LEU A 369 5.53 -13.36 -4.43
CA LEU A 369 6.50 -12.57 -3.67
C LEU A 369 5.86 -11.41 -2.91
N ARG A 370 4.53 -11.27 -2.90
CA ARG A 370 3.84 -10.19 -2.17
C ARG A 370 3.60 -10.56 -0.71
N ALA A 371 3.59 -9.54 0.16
CA ALA A 371 3.35 -9.71 1.60
C ALA A 371 1.95 -10.24 1.93
N GLU A 372 0.95 -9.90 1.10
CA GLU A 372 -0.41 -10.41 1.22
C GLU A 372 -0.59 -11.66 0.36
N PRO A 373 -0.67 -12.86 0.95
CA PRO A 373 -0.93 -14.08 0.19
C PRO A 373 -2.32 -14.04 -0.43
N ARG A 374 -2.42 -14.55 -1.66
CA ARG A 374 -3.70 -14.65 -2.37
C ARG A 374 -4.64 -15.60 -1.62
N LYS A 375 -5.87 -15.14 -1.33
CA LYS A 375 -6.89 -15.95 -0.63
C LYS A 375 -7.32 -17.21 -1.40
N THR A 376 -7.15 -17.26 -2.73
CA THR A 376 -7.59 -18.38 -3.59
C THR A 376 -6.47 -18.87 -4.51
N ARG A 377 -5.96 -20.09 -4.28
CA ARG A 377 -4.94 -20.73 -5.16
C ARG A 377 -5.48 -21.08 -6.55
N LEU A 378 -6.72 -21.59 -6.62
CA LEU A 378 -7.36 -22.00 -7.88
C LEU A 378 -7.51 -20.84 -8.87
N GLY A 379 -7.93 -19.67 -8.37
CA GLY A 379 -8.05 -18.46 -9.19
C GLY A 379 -6.72 -18.01 -9.79
N GLY A 380 -5.59 -18.33 -9.14
CA GLY A 380 -4.26 -18.04 -9.70
C GLY A 380 -3.88 -18.96 -10.85
N LEU A 381 -4.04 -20.26 -10.66
CA LEU A 381 -3.80 -21.25 -11.70
C LEU A 381 -4.64 -20.99 -12.94
N LEU A 382 -5.93 -20.70 -12.78
CA LEU A 382 -6.83 -20.36 -13.89
C LEU A 382 -6.36 -19.11 -14.65
N THR A 383 -5.98 -18.04 -13.93
CA THR A 383 -5.47 -16.83 -14.58
C THR A 383 -4.16 -17.07 -15.32
N THR A 384 -3.26 -17.91 -14.79
CA THR A 384 -2.01 -18.27 -15.46
C THR A 384 -2.28 -19.09 -16.72
N ALA A 385 -3.13 -20.12 -16.63
CA ALA A 385 -3.46 -21.00 -17.75
C ALA A 385 -4.13 -20.21 -18.90
N LEU A 386 -5.07 -19.32 -18.57
CA LEU A 386 -5.73 -18.48 -19.56
C LEU A 386 -4.75 -17.50 -20.21
N ALA A 387 -3.88 -16.85 -19.43
CA ALA A 387 -2.87 -15.95 -19.97
C ALA A 387 -1.87 -16.68 -20.90
N ALA A 388 -1.44 -17.89 -20.52
CA ALA A 388 -0.57 -18.72 -21.35
C ALA A 388 -1.26 -19.13 -22.65
N LEU A 389 -2.52 -19.57 -22.59
CA LEU A 389 -3.31 -19.94 -23.76
C LEU A 389 -3.43 -18.76 -24.74
N VAL A 390 -3.83 -17.59 -24.24
CA VAL A 390 -3.96 -16.37 -25.06
C VAL A 390 -2.63 -16.02 -25.72
N LEU A 391 -1.53 -16.11 -24.99
CA LEU A 391 -0.20 -15.82 -25.53
C LEU A 391 0.20 -16.81 -26.64
N ILE A 392 -0.02 -18.12 -26.44
CA ILE A 392 0.24 -19.14 -27.45
C ILE A 392 -0.61 -18.90 -28.70
N THR A 393 -1.91 -18.64 -28.53
CA THR A 393 -2.81 -18.38 -29.66
C THR A 393 -2.43 -17.10 -30.42
N GLY A 394 -1.99 -16.05 -29.71
CA GLY A 394 -1.53 -14.81 -30.32
C GLY A 394 -0.26 -15.00 -31.14
N VAL A 395 0.71 -15.77 -30.63
CA VAL A 395 1.94 -16.10 -31.38
C VAL A 395 1.61 -16.92 -32.63
N VAL A 396 0.73 -17.93 -32.53
CA VAL A 396 0.32 -18.74 -33.69
C VAL A 396 -0.42 -17.90 -34.73
N PHE A 397 -1.24 -16.95 -34.29
CA PHE A 397 -1.96 -16.03 -35.18
C PHE A 397 -1.01 -15.06 -35.90
N LEU A 398 -0.01 -14.52 -35.19
CA LEU A 398 1.00 -13.61 -35.76
C LEU A 398 2.02 -14.33 -36.67
N ALA A 399 2.20 -15.64 -36.51
CA ALA A 399 3.12 -16.45 -37.31
C ALA A 399 2.51 -16.97 -38.63
N ARG A 400 1.20 -16.76 -38.84
CA ARG A 400 0.48 -17.05 -40.08
C ARG A 400 0.34 -15.77 -40.89
#